data_AF-A0A455UHR7-F1
#
_entry.id   AF-A0A455UHR7-F1
#
_cell.length_a   1.000
_cell.length_b   1.000
_cell.length_c   1.000
_cell.angle_alpha   90.00
_cell.angle_beta   90.00
_cell.angle_gamma   90.00
#
_symmetry.space_group_name_H-M   'P 1'
#
loop_
_entity.id
_entity.type
_entity.pdbx_description
1 polymer ?
#
loop_
_entity_poly.entity_id
_entity_poly.type
_entity_poly.pdbx_seq_one_letter_code
_entity_poly.pdbx_strand_id
1 'polypeptide(L)'
;MRAEYGCQSRLVMVIGFDAFLRLTQWHQPERLFELAHLVVIARPGYNDPLPESLMELVEHRRVDSVETLMQRPCGAICRCNCHR
;
A
#
# COMPACT_ATOMS: atom_id res chain seq x y z
N MET A 1 17.78 -6.23 -3.51
CA MET A 1 16.73 -5.62 -2.67
C MET A 1 16.47 -6.36 -1.35
N ARG A 2 15.60 -7.39 -1.18
CA ARG A 2 15.52 -8.10 0.13
C ARG A 2 16.76 -8.91 0.50
N ALA A 3 17.51 -9.38 -0.50
CA ALA A 3 18.78 -10.07 -0.30
C ALA A 3 19.92 -9.17 0.21
N GLU A 4 19.79 -7.84 0.10
CA GLU A 4 20.84 -6.87 0.51
C GLU A 4 20.56 -6.21 1.86
N TYR A 5 19.28 -5.97 2.19
CA TYR A 5 18.90 -5.24 3.41
C TYR A 5 18.46 -6.17 4.57
N GLY A 6 18.49 -7.49 4.37
CA GLY A 6 18.14 -8.49 5.38
C GLY A 6 16.63 -8.68 5.58
N CYS A 7 16.21 -9.86 6.06
CA CYS A 7 14.78 -10.20 6.21
C CYS A 7 13.98 -9.32 7.19
N GLN A 8 14.64 -8.44 7.94
CA GLN A 8 14.04 -7.57 8.95
C GLN A 8 13.81 -6.12 8.50
N SER A 9 14.33 -5.71 7.33
CA SER A 9 14.10 -4.36 6.84
C SER A 9 12.68 -4.20 6.29
N ARG A 10 11.97 -3.22 6.85
CA ARG A 10 10.61 -2.85 6.45
C ARG A 10 10.70 -1.95 5.22
N LEU A 11 10.39 -2.52 4.07
CA LEU A 11 10.28 -1.74 2.83
C LEU A 11 8.90 -1.08 2.81
N VAL A 12 8.88 0.24 2.60
CA VAL A 12 7.63 1.01 2.47
C VAL A 12 7.68 1.73 1.13
N MET A 13 6.70 1.44 0.28
CA MET A 13 6.52 2.09 -1.01
C MET A 13 5.39 3.12 -0.89
N VAL A 14 5.71 4.38 -1.14
CA VAL A 14 4.75 5.48 -1.12
C VAL A 14 4.28 5.77 -2.54
N ILE A 15 2.97 5.75 -2.78
CA ILE A 15 2.36 6.05 -4.08
C ILE A 15 1.20 7.02 -3.95
N GLY A 16 0.92 7.77 -5.01
CA GLY A 16 -0.28 8.60 -5.11
C GLY A 16 -1.54 7.77 -5.37
N PHE A 17 -2.70 8.35 -5.09
CA PHE A 17 -4.00 7.72 -5.34
C PHE A 17 -4.20 7.33 -6.83
N ASP A 18 -3.72 8.13 -7.78
CA ASP A 18 -3.81 7.83 -9.20
C ASP A 18 -3.06 6.54 -9.59
N ALA A 19 -1.88 6.33 -9.00
CA ALA A 19 -1.09 5.12 -9.20
C ALA A 19 -1.76 3.91 -8.52
N PHE A 20 -2.40 4.13 -7.37
CA PHE A 20 -3.12 3.11 -6.63
C PHE A 20 -4.32 2.56 -7.40
N LEU A 21 -5.07 3.41 -8.11
CA LEU A 21 -6.19 2.98 -8.97
C LEU A 21 -5.73 2.02 -10.09
N ARG A 22 -4.46 2.08 -10.49
CA ARG A 22 -3.88 1.23 -11.53
C ARG A 22 -3.09 0.05 -10.95
N LEU A 23 -3.10 -0.16 -9.63
CA LEU A 23 -2.30 -1.20 -8.98
C LEU A 23 -2.63 -2.60 -9.48
N THR A 24 -3.90 -2.89 -9.79
CA THR A 24 -4.33 -4.18 -10.36
C THR A 24 -3.78 -4.41 -11.77
N GLN A 25 -3.34 -3.36 -12.47
CA GLN A 25 -2.71 -3.44 -13.79
C GLN A 25 -1.20 -3.63 -13.71
N TRP A 26 -0.62 -3.60 -12.52
CA TRP A 26 0.82 -3.79 -12.33
C TRP A 26 1.19 -5.25 -12.48
N HIS A 27 2.47 -5.50 -12.73
CA HIS A 27 2.98 -6.85 -12.83
C HIS A 27 3.03 -7.51 -11.44
N GLN A 28 2.11 -8.45 -11.18
CA GLN A 28 2.00 -9.23 -9.94
C GLN A 28 1.84 -8.36 -8.67
N PRO A 29 0.70 -7.66 -8.51
CA PRO A 29 0.52 -6.74 -7.40
C PRO A 29 0.54 -7.44 -6.04
N GLU A 30 0.10 -8.69 -5.95
CA GLU A 30 0.17 -9.51 -4.73
C GLU A 30 1.60 -9.70 -4.23
N ARG A 31 2.54 -9.95 -5.15
CA ARG A 31 3.95 -10.14 -4.83
C ARG A 31 4.58 -8.85 -4.29
N LEU A 32 4.09 -7.68 -4.70
CA LEU A 32 4.54 -6.40 -4.17
C LEU A 32 4.26 -6.30 -2.67
N PHE A 33 3.08 -6.72 -2.23
CA PHE A 33 2.71 -6.76 -0.81
C PHE A 33 3.55 -7.77 -0.02
N GLU A 34 3.97 -8.88 -0.64
CA GLU A 34 4.88 -9.81 0.02
C GLU A 34 6.26 -9.21 0.24
N LEU A 35 6.66 -8.19 -0.52
CA LEU A 35 7.98 -7.58 -0.48
C LEU A 35 8.03 -6.28 0.34
N ALA A 36 6.94 -5.50 0.35
CA ALA A 36 6.88 -4.18 0.95
C ALA A 36 5.48 -3.84 1.49
N HIS A 37 5.39 -2.78 2.27
CA HIS A 37 4.16 -2.10 2.59
C HIS A 37 3.83 -1.05 1.53
N LEU A 38 2.55 -0.76 1.33
CA LEU A 38 2.09 0.36 0.51
C LEU A 38 1.52 1.49 1.35
N VAL A 39 1.94 2.71 1.05
CA VAL A 39 1.33 3.92 1.59
C VAL A 39 0.72 4.71 0.44
N VAL A 40 -0.60 4.89 0.49
CA VAL A 40 -1.35 5.62 -0.53
C VAL A 40 -1.61 7.03 -0.02
N ILE A 41 -1.10 8.03 -0.73
CA ILE A 41 -1.36 9.43 -0.44
C ILE A 41 -2.52 9.89 -1.34
N ALA A 42 -3.63 10.23 -0.71
CA ALA A 42 -4.78 10.84 -1.40
C ALA A 42 -4.57 12.34 -1.54
N ARG A 43 -4.84 12.88 -2.73
CA ARG A 43 -4.95 14.32 -2.92
C ARG A 43 -6.31 14.79 -2.39
N PRO A 44 -6.39 15.91 -1.65
CA PRO A 44 -7.67 16.47 -1.22
C PRO A 44 -8.55 16.73 -2.45
N GLY A 45 -9.78 16.23 -2.42
CA GLY A 45 -10.75 16.33 -3.52
C GLY A 45 -10.85 15.09 -4.43
N TYR A 46 -9.98 14.09 -4.29
CA TYR A 46 -10.10 12.82 -5.01
C TYR A 46 -10.86 11.79 -4.17
N ASN A 47 -12.11 11.53 -4.57
CA ASN A 47 -13.01 10.54 -3.96
C ASN A 47 -13.49 9.51 -5.00
N ASP A 48 -12.68 9.19 -6.01
CA ASP A 48 -13.09 8.18 -6.98
C ASP A 48 -13.31 6.83 -6.27
N PRO A 49 -14.41 6.12 -6.58
CA PRO A 49 -14.67 4.82 -6.03
C PRO A 49 -13.54 3.86 -6.46
N LEU A 50 -13.09 3.03 -5.51
CA LEU A 50 -12.11 2.01 -5.80
C LEU A 50 -12.74 0.93 -6.71
N PRO A 51 -12.04 0.49 -7.76
CA PRO A 51 -12.46 -0.69 -8.52
C PRO A 51 -12.64 -1.89 -7.60
N GLU A 52 -13.64 -2.72 -7.85
CA GLU A 52 -13.97 -3.89 -7.02
C GLU A 52 -12.76 -4.84 -6.86
N SER A 53 -12.05 -5.13 -7.95
CA SER A 53 -10.84 -5.96 -7.93
C SER A 53 -9.70 -5.36 -7.09
N LEU A 54 -9.60 -4.02 -7.04
CA LEU A 54 -8.63 -3.36 -6.18
C LEU A 54 -9.06 -3.45 -4.71
N MET A 55 -10.35 -3.30 -4.43
CA MET A 55 -10.93 -3.44 -3.10
C MET A 55 -10.69 -4.85 -2.55
N GLU A 56 -11.01 -5.90 -3.30
CA GLU A 56 -10.76 -7.29 -2.89
C GLU A 56 -9.27 -7.55 -2.54
N LEU A 57 -8.36 -7.00 -3.34
CA LEU A 57 -6.92 -7.14 -3.16
C LEU A 57 -6.40 -6.45 -1.88
N VAL A 58 -7.01 -5.34 -1.48
CA VAL A 58 -6.50 -4.47 -0.41
C VAL A 58 -7.28 -4.54 0.90
N GLU A 59 -8.55 -4.96 0.87
CA GLU A 59 -9.45 -5.08 2.03
C GLU A 59 -8.77 -5.84 3.18
N HIS A 60 -8.25 -7.03 2.90
CA HIS A 60 -7.61 -7.89 3.90
C HIS A 60 -6.24 -7.40 4.41
N ARG A 61 -5.67 -6.38 3.76
CA ARG A 61 -4.32 -5.85 4.02
C ARG A 61 -4.35 -4.43 4.58
N ARG A 62 -5.53 -3.79 4.60
CA ARG A 62 -5.70 -2.40 4.98
C ARG A 62 -5.47 -2.21 6.47
N VAL A 63 -4.74 -1.15 6.80
CA VAL A 63 -4.50 -0.70 8.17
C VAL A 63 -4.77 0.79 8.30
N ASP A 64 -5.29 1.18 9.46
CA ASP A 64 -5.72 2.56 9.71
C ASP A 64 -4.59 3.49 10.14
N SER A 65 -3.41 2.96 10.43
CA SER A 65 -2.29 3.73 10.96
C SER A 65 -0.93 3.18 10.52
N VAL A 66 0.03 4.09 10.37
CA VAL A 66 1.44 3.76 10.08
C VAL A 66 2.05 2.94 11.22
N GLU A 67 1.59 3.14 12.47
CA GLU A 67 2.03 2.34 13.61
C GLU A 67 1.70 0.85 13.42
N THR A 68 0.46 0.52 13.03
CA THR A 68 0.04 -0.86 12.71
C THR A 68 0.81 -1.41 11.52
N LEU A 69 1.11 -0.57 10.53
CA LEU A 69 1.94 -0.93 9.38
C LEU A 69 3.35 -1.37 9.82
N MET A 70 3.95 -0.68 10.79
CA MET A 70 5.28 -0.99 11.33
C MET A 70 5.33 -2.23 12.23
N GLN A 71 4.19 -2.74 12.71
CA GLN A 71 4.12 -3.99 13.47
C GLN A 71 4.36 -5.24 12.60
N ARG A 72 4.20 -5.11 11.28
CA ARG A 72 4.45 -6.19 10.32
C ARG A 72 5.69 -5.84 9.47
N PRO A 73 6.41 -6.85 8.93
CA PRO A 73 7.58 -6.59 8.08
C PRO A 73 7.22 -6.23 6.63
N CYS A 74 6.04 -6.65 6.15
CA CYS A 74 5.52 -6.38 4.81
C CYS A 74 3.99 -6.64 4.75
N GLY A 75 3.35 -6.27 3.64
CA GLY A 75 2.00 -6.73 3.29
C GLY A 75 0.84 -5.95 3.86
N ALA A 76 1.11 -4.79 4.44
CA ALA A 76 0.06 -3.86 4.90
C ALA A 76 -0.05 -2.65 3.96
N ILE A 77 -1.26 -2.11 3.85
CA ILE A 77 -1.54 -0.89 3.11
C ILE A 77 -2.19 0.16 4.00
N CYS A 78 -1.63 1.36 4.02
CA CYS A 78 -2.16 2.50 4.76
C CYS A 78 -2.53 3.63 3.81
N ARG A 79 -3.71 4.22 4.01
CA ARG A 79 -4.10 5.45 3.31
C ARG A 79 -3.77 6.64 4.20
N CYS A 80 -2.86 7.48 3.77
CA CYS A 80 -2.56 8.75 4.43
C CYS A 80 -3.45 9.83 3.82
N ASN A 81 -4.47 10.25 4.57
CA ASN A 81 -5.17 11.49 4.29
C ASN A 81 -4.27 12.63 4.79
N CYS A 82 -3.77 13.45 3.87
CA CYS A 82 -3.11 14.70 4.25
C CYS A 82 -4.20 15.68 4.73
N HIS A 83 -4.60 15.57 5.99
CA HIS A 83 -5.32 16.64 6.68
C HIS A 83 -4.26 17.51 7.36
N ARG A 84 -3.99 18.66 6.75
CA ARG A 84 -3.35 19.78 7.41
C ARG A 84 -4.06 21.06 7.00
#